data_AF-A0A016UKW9-F1
#
_entry.id   AF-A0A016UKW9-F1
#
_cell.length_a   1.000
_cell.length_b   1.000
_cell.length_c   1.000
_cell.angle_alpha   90.00
_cell.angle_beta   90.00
_cell.angle_gamma   90.00
#
_symmetry.space_group_name_H-M   'P 1'
#
loop_
_entity.id
_entity.type
_entity.pdbx_description
1 polymer ?
#
loop_
_entity_poly.entity_id
_entity_poly.type
_entity_poly.pdbx_seq_one_letter_code
_entity_poly.pdbx_strand_id
1 'polypeptide(L)'
;MTCFYETLEKGMVLDLAYTVPYDSAALSMRLTSPSGQFSDWANGEDEVTMSHNVSENGDYEICLSTPSPLTVSLSIFFRDPEKMEKAMDRYLEAHQIRGNLKVN
;
A
#
# COMPACT_ATOMS: atom_id res chain seq x y z
N MET A 1 4.59 19.16 6.68
CA MET A 1 4.87 17.77 6.22
C MET A 1 4.78 16.86 7.43
N THR A 2 4.05 15.76 7.31
CA THR A 2 3.83 14.78 8.38
C THR A 2 4.25 13.42 7.87
N CYS A 3 5.05 12.67 8.62
CA CYS A 3 5.58 11.37 8.21
C CYS A 3 5.21 10.26 9.20
N PHE A 4 5.06 9.05 8.68
CA PHE A 4 4.70 7.83 9.39
C PHE A 4 5.64 6.72 8.94
N TYR A 5 5.76 5.67 9.75
CA TYR A 5 6.58 4.50 9.45
C TYR A 5 5.73 3.24 9.48
N GLU A 6 5.92 2.38 8.49
CA GLU A 6 5.31 1.05 8.44
C GLU A 6 6.39 0.00 8.21
N THR A 7 6.39 -1.04 9.05
CA THR A 7 7.34 -2.15 8.93
C THR A 7 6.83 -3.14 7.88
N LEU A 8 7.59 -3.29 6.80
CA LEU A 8 7.23 -4.14 5.66
C LEU A 8 8.28 -5.22 5.39
N GLU A 9 7.84 -6.35 4.85
CA GLU A 9 8.71 -7.45 4.42
C GLU A 9 8.90 -7.44 2.91
N LYS A 10 10.12 -7.71 2.47
CA LYS A 10 10.49 -7.87 1.06
C LYS A 10 9.57 -8.88 0.38
N GLY A 11 9.08 -8.50 -0.80
CA GLY A 11 8.15 -9.31 -1.59
C GLY A 11 6.67 -9.01 -1.31
N MET A 12 6.36 -8.21 -0.27
CA MET A 12 5.03 -7.64 -0.13
C MET A 12 4.73 -6.61 -1.21
N VAL A 13 3.44 -6.40 -1.48
CA VAL A 13 2.94 -5.29 -2.29
C VAL A 13 2.27 -4.29 -1.36
N LEU A 14 2.69 -3.03 -1.44
CA LEU A 14 2.15 -1.89 -0.72
C LEU A 14 1.33 -1.03 -1.67
N ASP A 15 0.07 -0.76 -1.32
CA ASP A 15 -0.81 0.20 -1.99
C ASP A 15 -1.20 1.29 -0.98
N LEU A 16 -0.98 2.53 -1.36
CA LEU A 16 -1.28 3.72 -0.58
C LEU A 16 -2.34 4.54 -1.31
N ALA A 17 -3.35 5.00 -0.57
CA ALA A 17 -4.34 5.95 -1.07
C ALA A 17 -4.46 7.11 -0.07
N TYR A 18 -4.26 8.32 -0.58
CA TYR A 18 -4.22 9.55 0.19
C TYR A 18 -5.26 10.51 -0.37
N THR A 19 -6.29 10.84 0.41
CA THR A 19 -7.46 11.59 -0.08
C THR A 19 -7.88 12.70 0.88
N VAL A 20 -8.64 13.66 0.34
CA VAL A 20 -9.36 14.68 1.10
C VAL A 20 -10.87 14.49 0.98
N PRO A 21 -11.63 14.54 2.10
CA PRO A 21 -13.04 14.17 2.08
C PRO A 21 -14.00 15.27 1.59
N TYR A 22 -13.65 16.55 1.71
CA TYR A 22 -14.62 17.66 1.52
C TYR A 22 -14.11 18.87 0.72
N ASP A 23 -12.80 18.98 0.52
CA ASP A 23 -12.17 20.12 -0.14
C ASP A 23 -11.44 19.65 -1.39
N SER A 24 -11.17 20.60 -2.30
CA SER A 24 -10.16 20.39 -3.33
C SER A 24 -8.82 20.92 -2.87
N ALA A 25 -7.79 20.07 -2.94
CA ALA A 25 -6.45 20.42 -2.49
C ALA A 25 -5.38 19.70 -3.30
N ALA A 26 -4.28 20.41 -3.57
CA ALA A 26 -3.07 19.78 -4.08
C ALA A 26 -2.46 18.91 -2.98
N LEU A 27 -2.28 17.63 -3.27
CA LEU A 27 -1.77 16.62 -2.36
C LEU A 27 -0.46 16.06 -2.89
N SER A 28 0.49 15.83 -1.98
CA SER A 28 1.76 15.18 -2.29
C SER A 28 2.05 14.10 -1.25
N MET A 29 2.49 12.94 -1.72
CA MET A 29 2.90 11.81 -0.89
C MET A 29 4.28 11.32 -1.33
N ARG A 30 5.18 11.07 -0.38
CA ARG A 30 6.47 10.44 -0.62
C ARG A 30 6.54 9.10 0.09
N LEU A 31 7.09 8.10 -0.58
CA LEU A 31 7.47 6.83 0.01
C LEU A 31 8.99 6.70 -0.05
N THR A 32 9.63 6.35 1.07
CA THR A 32 11.08 6.13 1.16
C THR A 32 11.36 4.78 1.80
N SER A 33 12.27 4.02 1.20
CA SER A 33 12.66 2.71 1.72
C SER A 33 13.60 2.81 2.92
N PRO A 34 13.75 1.74 3.74
CA PRO A 34 14.57 1.75 4.95
C PRO A 34 16.03 2.16 4.70
N SER A 35 16.61 1.74 3.57
CA SER A 35 17.98 2.13 3.20
C SER A 35 18.08 3.55 2.61
N GLY A 36 16.94 4.17 2.28
CA GLY A 36 16.86 5.43 1.54
C GLY A 36 17.22 5.32 0.06
N GLN A 37 17.53 4.12 -0.46
CA GLN A 37 17.88 3.94 -1.88
C GLN A 37 16.69 4.18 -2.81
N PHE A 38 15.48 3.86 -2.35
CA PHE A 38 14.25 4.24 -3.03
C PHE A 38 13.59 5.40 -2.27
N SER A 39 13.26 6.46 -2.99
CA SER A 39 12.49 7.59 -2.46
C SER A 39 11.78 8.28 -3.62
N ASP A 40 10.46 8.17 -3.69
CA ASP A 40 9.68 8.73 -4.80
C ASP A 40 8.44 9.49 -4.33
N TRP A 41 8.03 10.48 -5.13
CA TRP A 41 6.89 11.35 -4.88
C TRP A 41 5.74 11.04 -5.84
N ALA A 42 4.54 10.90 -5.29
CA ALA A 42 3.29 10.98 -6.03
C ALA A 42 2.58 12.29 -5.70
N ASN A 43 2.01 12.92 -6.72
CA ASN A 43 1.28 14.18 -6.60
C ASN A 43 -0.07 14.06 -7.29
N GLY A 44 -1.07 14.79 -6.81
CA GLY A 44 -2.42 14.78 -7.38
C GLY A 44 -3.29 15.87 -6.79
N GLU A 45 -4.48 16.01 -7.34
CA GLU A 45 -5.54 16.85 -6.81
C GLU A 45 -6.59 15.95 -6.19
N ASP A 46 -6.91 16.21 -4.92
CA ASP A 46 -7.96 15.56 -4.13
C ASP A 46 -7.68 14.09 -3.73
N GLU A 47 -6.99 13.35 -4.60
CA GLU A 47 -6.57 11.96 -4.41
C GLU A 47 -5.16 11.74 -4.97
N VAL A 48 -4.36 10.98 -4.22
CA VAL A 48 -3.06 10.47 -4.64
C VAL A 48 -2.98 8.99 -4.31
N THR A 49 -2.64 8.17 -5.30
CA THR A 49 -2.40 6.75 -5.11
C THR A 49 -0.96 6.39 -5.44
N MET A 50 -0.42 5.39 -4.75
CA MET A 50 0.92 4.86 -5.01
C MET A 50 0.91 3.36 -4.77
N SER A 51 1.45 2.61 -5.73
CA SER A 51 1.68 1.17 -5.60
C SER A 51 3.18 0.89 -5.64
N HIS A 52 3.67 0.08 -4.71
CA HIS A 52 5.08 -0.23 -4.57
C HIS A 52 5.30 -1.71 -4.22
N ASN A 53 6.21 -2.34 -4.95
CA ASN A 53 6.71 -3.67 -4.61
C ASN A 53 7.84 -3.52 -3.59
N VAL A 54 7.63 -4.02 -2.37
CA VAL A 54 8.58 -3.90 -1.27
C VAL A 54 9.86 -4.65 -1.60
N SER A 55 10.95 -3.90 -1.75
CA SER A 55 12.24 -4.39 -2.24
C SER A 55 13.18 -4.87 -1.13
N GLU A 56 12.99 -4.39 0.10
CA GLU A 56 13.81 -4.70 1.27
C GLU A 56 12.97 -4.77 2.55
N ASN A 57 13.48 -5.44 3.58
CA ASN A 57 12.81 -5.52 4.87
C ASN A 57 13.09 -4.27 5.69
N GLY A 58 12.09 -3.80 6.44
CA GLY A 58 12.27 -2.76 7.45
C GLY A 58 11.19 -1.69 7.42
N ASP A 59 11.49 -0.57 8.07
CA ASP A 59 10.56 0.54 8.23
C ASP A 59 10.59 1.48 7.03
N TYR A 60 9.53 1.46 6.23
CA TYR A 60 9.32 2.40 5.14
C TYR A 60 8.73 3.69 5.69
N GLU A 61 9.28 4.83 5.25
CA GLU A 61 8.79 6.16 5.62
C GLU A 61 7.77 6.65 4.59
N ILE A 62 6.57 6.99 5.05
CA ILE A 62 5.51 7.58 4.24
C ILE A 62 5.31 9.03 4.71
N CYS A 63 5.61 10.00 3.86
CA CYS A 63 5.43 11.43 4.16
C CYS A 63 4.30 12.03 3.35
N LEU A 64 3.42 12.77 4.02
CA LEU A 64 2.32 13.51 3.42
C LEU A 64 2.61 15.02 3.49
N SER A 65 2.27 15.72 2.40
CA SER A 65 2.40 17.15 2.30
C SER A 65 1.19 17.79 1.65
N THR A 66 0.75 18.90 2.26
CA THR A 66 -0.36 19.73 1.82
C THR A 66 0.06 21.20 1.87
N PRO A 67 -0.53 22.08 1.04
CA PRO A 67 -0.19 23.50 1.02
C PRO A 67 -0.69 24.25 2.26
N SER A 68 -1.73 23.73 2.93
CA SER A 68 -2.28 24.30 4.16
C SER A 68 -2.69 23.18 5.13
N PRO A 69 -2.88 23.47 6.44
CA PRO A 69 -3.39 22.49 7.38
C PRO A 69 -4.80 22.03 6.99
N LEU A 70 -4.98 20.74 6.71
CA LEU A 70 -6.25 20.17 6.27
C LEU A 70 -6.42 18.74 6.79
N THR A 71 -7.66 18.31 6.95
CA THR A 71 -7.99 16.94 7.39
C THR A 71 -7.92 16.02 6.19
N VAL A 72 -7.21 14.91 6.34
CA VAL A 72 -6.96 13.94 5.27
C VAL A 72 -7.28 12.53 5.72
N SER A 73 -7.48 11.64 4.74
CA SER A 73 -7.52 10.21 4.95
C SER A 73 -6.31 9.57 4.27
N LEU A 74 -5.57 8.75 5.01
CA LEU A 74 -4.52 7.88 4.47
C LEU A 74 -4.94 6.44 4.68
N SER A 75 -5.08 5.70 3.59
CA SER A 75 -5.32 4.26 3.60
C SER A 75 -4.04 3.55 3.19
N ILE A 76 -3.57 2.64 4.05
CA ILE A 76 -2.37 1.84 3.83
C ILE A 76 -2.79 0.38 3.72
N PHE A 77 -2.60 -0.21 2.55
CA PHE A 77 -2.90 -1.60 2.29
C PHE A 77 -1.63 -2.33 1.90
N PHE A 78 -1.27 -3.38 2.62
CA PHE A 78 -0.16 -4.25 2.23
C PHE A 78 -0.61 -5.70 2.21
N ARG A 79 -0.04 -6.47 1.28
CA ARG A 79 -0.31 -7.90 1.14
C ARG A 79 0.97 -8.64 0.82
N ASP A 80 1.08 -9.85 1.36
CA ASP A 80 2.10 -10.81 0.97
C ASP A 80 1.46 -11.78 -0.04
N PRO A 81 1.81 -11.68 -1.34
CA PRO A 81 1.19 -12.48 -2.38
C PRO A 81 1.33 -13.99 -2.12
N GLU A 82 2.50 -14.43 -1.64
CA GLU A 82 2.76 -15.84 -1.38
C GLU A 82 1.95 -16.38 -0.21
N LYS A 83 1.88 -15.61 0.89
CA LYS A 83 1.07 -16.01 2.05
C LYS A 83 -0.42 -16.02 1.69
N MET A 84 -0.87 -15.09 0.85
CA MET A 84 -2.25 -15.03 0.39
C MET A 84 -2.61 -16.22 -0.52
N GLU A 85 -1.74 -16.57 -1.46
CA GLU A 85 -1.92 -17.75 -2.32
C GLU A 85 -1.95 -19.05 -1.49
N LYS A 86 -0.99 -19.22 -0.57
CA LYS A 86 -0.97 -20.39 0.34
C LYS A 86 -2.21 -20.48 1.22
N ALA A 87 -2.74 -19.35 1.71
CA ALA A 87 -3.96 -19.32 2.49
C ALA A 87 -5.19 -19.71 1.65
N MET A 88 -5.26 -19.22 0.42
CA MET A 88 -6.31 -19.58 -0.54
C MET A 88 -6.27 -21.07 -0.89
N ASP A 89 -5.09 -21.62 -1.18
CA ASP A 89 -4.92 -23.05 -1.45
C ASP A 89 -5.36 -23.91 -0.27
N ARG A 90 -4.95 -23.56 0.96
CA ARG A 90 -5.39 -24.26 2.18
C ARG A 90 -6.91 -24.19 2.34
N TYR A 91 -7.53 -23.06 2.04
CA TYR A 91 -8.98 -22.90 2.11
C TYR A 91 -9.70 -23.81 1.10
N LEU A 92 -9.22 -23.83 -0.15
CA LEU A 92 -9.79 -24.67 -1.21
C LEU A 92 -9.63 -26.16 -0.92
N GLU A 93 -8.49 -26.57 -0.34
CA GLU A 93 -8.24 -27.93 0.11
C GLU A 93 -9.15 -28.33 1.28
N ALA A 94 -9.25 -27.48 2.32
CA ALA A 94 -10.08 -27.74 3.49
C ALA A 94 -11.58 -27.88 3.16
N HIS A 95 -12.06 -27.15 2.14
CA HIS A 95 -13.46 -27.18 1.72
C HIS A 95 -13.72 -28.11 0.53
N GLN A 96 -12.74 -28.90 0.09
CA GLN A 96 -12.85 -29.84 -1.05
C GLN A 96 -13.33 -29.19 -2.37
N ILE A 97 -13.18 -27.87 -2.51
CA ILE A 97 -13.67 -27.11 -3.67
C ILE A 97 -12.86 -27.42 -4.93
N ARG A 98 -11.58 -27.80 -4.78
CA ARG A 98 -10.68 -28.16 -5.89
C ARG A 98 -11.25 -29.23 -6.84
N GLY A 99 -12.13 -30.11 -6.38
CA GLY A 99 -12.74 -31.16 -7.21
C GLY A 99 -13.88 -30.69 -8.13
N ASN A 100 -14.48 -29.53 -7.87
CA ASN A 100 -15.69 -29.06 -8.56
C ASN A 100 -15.44 -27.95 -9.59
N LEU A 101 -14.22 -27.39 -9.65
CA LEU A 101 -13.80 -26.49 -10.71
C LEU A 101 -13.28 -27.29 -11.92
N LYS A 102 -14.15 -28.09 -12.54
CA LYS A 102 -13.95 -28.45 -13.95
C LYS A 102 -14.42 -27.27 -14.78
N VAL A 103 -13.47 -26.41 -15.16
CA VAL A 103 -13.68 -25.46 -16.25
C VAL A 103 -13.89 -26.29 -17.50
N ASN A 104 -15.12 -26.29 -18.02
CA ASN A 104 -15.42 -26.71 -19.39
C ASN A 104 -14.93 -25.64 -20.36
#